data_AF-A0A958K060-F1
#
_entry.id   AF-A0A958K060-F1
#
_cell.length_a   1.000
_cell.length_b   1.000
_cell.length_c   1.000
_cell.angle_alpha   90.00
_cell.angle_beta   90.00
_cell.angle_gamma   90.00
#
_symmetry.space_group_name_H-M   'P 1'
#
loop_
_entity.id
_entity.type
_entity.pdbx_description
1 polymer ?
#
loop_
_entity_poly.entity_id
_entity_poly.type
_entity_poly.pdbx_seq_one_letter_code
_entity_poly.pdbx_strand_id
1 'polypeptide(L)'
;MKFWSNAEVPVGNTQVPERRLLAAVLQRAITDYLTGDGELRDGAELWLMDDEPTDAPLSFRFICEALDLDMPSLRNALRLQAKRETSQARQEVAM
;
A
#
# COMPACT_ATOMS: atom_id res chain seq x y z
N MET A 1 -1.73 -28.87 26.73
CA MET A 1 -1.84 -27.66 25.90
C MET A 1 -0.76 -27.74 24.83
N LYS A 2 -1.13 -27.84 23.54
CA LYS A 2 -0.16 -27.89 22.44
C LYS A 2 0.37 -26.48 22.21
N PHE A 3 1.62 -26.24 22.62
CA PHE A 3 2.37 -25.06 22.23
C PHE A 3 2.62 -25.13 20.72
N TRP A 4 2.08 -24.17 19.98
CA TRP A 4 2.46 -23.97 18.58
C TRP A 4 3.82 -23.26 18.60
N SER A 5 4.89 -24.04 18.64
CA SER A 5 6.25 -23.52 18.46
C SER A 5 6.43 -23.17 16.99
N ASN A 6 6.70 -21.89 16.69
CA ASN A 6 7.10 -21.41 15.35
C ASN A 6 8.50 -21.93 14.91
N ALA A 7 8.96 -23.05 15.48
CA ALA A 7 10.30 -23.59 15.30
C ALA A 7 10.53 -24.26 13.93
N GLU A 8 9.49 -24.45 13.13
CA GLU A 8 9.55 -25.18 11.86
C GLU A 8 9.35 -24.29 10.63
N VAL A 9 9.55 -22.97 10.72
CA VAL A 9 9.61 -22.14 9.51
C VAL A 9 10.98 -22.32 8.88
N PRO A 10 11.10 -22.95 7.69
CA PRO A 10 12.38 -23.15 7.05
C PRO A 10 13.04 -21.80 6.79
N VAL A 11 14.31 -21.67 7.15
CA VAL A 11 15.13 -20.46 6.97
C VAL A 11 15.55 -20.30 5.49
N GLY A 12 14.60 -20.47 4.57
CA GLY A 12 14.79 -20.26 3.15
C GLY A 12 14.58 -18.79 2.83
N ASN A 13 15.67 -18.05 2.59
CA ASN A 13 15.67 -16.66 2.13
C ASN A 13 14.74 -15.73 2.94
N THR A 14 15.15 -15.50 4.18
CA THR A 14 14.79 -14.45 5.15
C THR A 14 14.07 -13.21 4.61
N GLN A 15 12.80 -13.32 4.22
CA GLN A 15 11.91 -12.16 4.21
C GLN A 15 11.33 -11.99 5.62
N VAL A 16 11.78 -10.94 6.29
CA VAL A 16 11.32 -10.50 7.62
C VAL A 16 9.78 -10.38 7.59
N PRO A 17 9.02 -11.17 8.39
CA PRO A 17 7.54 -11.19 8.36
C PRO A 17 6.92 -9.80 8.46
N GLU A 18 7.51 -8.93 9.27
CA GLU A 18 7.14 -7.53 9.44
C GLU A 18 7.22 -6.79 8.11
N ARG A 19 8.32 -6.93 7.37
CA ARG A 19 8.49 -6.29 6.05
C ARG A 19 7.43 -6.75 5.04
N ARG A 20 7.03 -8.04 5.10
CA ARG A 20 5.94 -8.57 4.27
C ARG A 20 4.60 -7.98 4.63
N LEU A 21 4.32 -7.81 5.92
CA LEU A 21 3.10 -7.16 6.39
C LEU A 21 3.04 -5.71 5.89
N LEU A 22 4.12 -4.93 6.04
CA LEU A 22 4.17 -3.54 5.58
C LEU A 22 3.94 -3.43 4.07
N ALA A 23 4.59 -4.31 3.28
CA ALA A 23 4.38 -4.36 1.84
C ALA A 23 2.94 -4.73 1.47
N ALA A 24 2.31 -5.66 2.20
CA ALA A 24 0.92 -6.05 1.96
C ALA A 24 -0.07 -4.92 2.28
N VAL A 25 0.15 -4.17 3.37
CA VAL A 25 -0.66 -2.98 3.72
C VAL A 25 -0.55 -1.92 2.62
N LEU A 26 0.68 -1.61 2.19
CA LEU A 26 0.90 -0.65 1.11
C LEU A 26 0.25 -1.11 -0.20
N GLN A 27 0.44 -2.38 -0.57
CA GLN A 27 -0.15 -2.94 -1.79
C GLN A 27 -1.67 -2.84 -1.76
N ARG A 28 -2.31 -3.14 -0.61
CA ARG A 28 -3.75 -3.03 -0.46
C ARG A 28 -4.24 -1.60 -0.66
N ALA A 29 -3.62 -0.62 -0.01
CA ALA A 29 -3.97 0.79 -0.15
C ALA A 29 -3.80 1.28 -1.61
N ILE A 30 -2.71 0.87 -2.29
CA ILE A 30 -2.49 1.19 -3.70
C ILE A 30 -3.59 0.59 -4.59
N THR A 31 -3.96 -0.67 -4.38
CA THR A 31 -5.04 -1.32 -5.12
C THR A 31 -6.37 -0.59 -4.90
N ASP A 32 -6.73 -0.34 -3.65
CA ASP A 32 -7.97 0.36 -3.31
C ASP A 32 -8.00 1.78 -3.90
N TYR A 33 -6.86 2.49 -3.96
CA TYR A 33 -6.78 3.82 -4.58
C TYR A 33 -6.91 3.80 -6.11
N LEU A 34 -6.26 2.84 -6.77
CA LEU A 34 -6.21 2.79 -8.23
C LEU A 34 -7.46 2.19 -8.85
N THR A 35 -8.01 1.13 -8.24
CA THR A 35 -9.09 0.33 -8.80
C THR A 35 -10.36 0.31 -7.94
N GLY A 36 -10.33 0.92 -6.76
CA GLY A 36 -11.51 1.00 -5.90
C GLY A 36 -12.48 2.10 -6.32
N ASP A 37 -13.68 2.01 -5.76
CA ASP A 37 -14.81 2.90 -6.07
C ASP A 37 -15.32 3.54 -4.77
N GLY A 38 -15.85 4.76 -4.86
CA GLY A 38 -16.48 5.45 -3.74
C GLY A 38 -15.62 5.48 -2.47
N GLU A 39 -16.20 5.06 -1.34
CA GLU A 39 -15.57 5.13 -0.03
C GLU A 39 -14.24 4.34 0.06
N LEU A 40 -14.08 3.25 -0.69
CA LEU A 40 -12.83 2.47 -0.69
C LEU A 40 -11.67 3.29 -1.27
N ARG A 41 -11.91 3.96 -2.40
CA ARG A 41 -10.92 4.82 -3.04
C ARG A 41 -10.64 6.06 -2.20
N ASP A 42 -11.69 6.69 -1.67
CA ASP A 42 -11.56 7.92 -0.87
C ASP A 42 -10.78 7.65 0.42
N GLY A 43 -11.04 6.53 1.09
CA GLY A 43 -10.29 6.11 2.28
C GLY A 43 -8.82 5.79 1.97
N ALA A 44 -8.56 5.12 0.85
CA ALA A 44 -7.19 4.83 0.41
C ALA A 44 -6.43 6.11 0.01
N GLU A 45 -7.10 7.06 -0.66
CA GLU A 45 -6.53 8.36 -0.99
C GLU A 45 -6.17 9.14 0.28
N LEU A 46 -7.09 9.22 1.24
CA LEU A 46 -6.85 9.87 2.52
C LEU A 46 -5.59 9.31 3.18
N TRP A 47 -5.45 7.99 3.27
CA TRP A 47 -4.32 7.33 3.90
C TRP A 47 -2.99 7.51 3.14
N LEU A 48 -3.00 7.38 1.81
CA LEU A 48 -1.77 7.54 0.98
C LEU A 48 -1.27 8.99 0.96
N MET A 49 -2.19 9.95 1.08
CA MET A 49 -1.88 11.37 1.00
C MET A 49 -1.72 12.03 2.38
N ASP A 50 -1.86 11.26 3.46
CA ASP A 50 -1.75 11.75 4.82
C ASP A 50 -0.31 12.13 5.18
N ASP A 51 -0.13 13.32 5.75
CA ASP A 51 1.17 13.84 6.20
C ASP A 51 1.42 13.58 7.70
N GLU A 52 0.75 12.57 8.27
CA GLU A 52 0.86 12.18 9.67
C GLU A 52 2.32 11.94 10.12
N PRO A 53 2.66 12.21 11.40
CA PRO A 53 4.00 11.99 11.94
C PRO A 53 4.53 10.56 11.73
N THR A 54 5.86 10.43 11.70
CA THR A 54 6.60 9.15 11.56
C THR A 54 6.23 8.08 12.57
N ASP A 55 5.82 8.51 13.76
CA ASP A 55 5.76 7.64 14.94
C ASP A 55 4.43 6.86 15.01
N ALA A 56 3.46 7.19 14.14
CA ALA A 56 2.21 6.45 14.03
C ALA A 56 2.46 5.08 13.35
N PRO A 57 2.26 3.94 14.07
CA PRO A 57 2.49 2.63 13.48
C PRO A 57 1.58 2.39 12.27
N LEU A 58 2.16 1.85 11.20
CA LEU A 58 1.46 1.58 9.94
C LEU A 58 0.90 2.83 9.22
N SER A 59 1.35 4.04 9.57
CA SER A 59 1.12 5.20 8.71
C SER A 59 1.83 5.01 7.36
N PHE A 60 1.36 5.69 6.32
CA PHE A 60 1.99 5.63 5.00
C PHE A 60 3.49 6.02 5.08
N ARG A 61 3.80 7.07 5.84
CA ARG A 61 5.18 7.51 6.08
C ARG A 61 6.02 6.45 6.77
N PHE A 62 5.52 5.86 7.86
CA PHE A 62 6.20 4.78 8.58
C PHE A 62 6.53 3.62 7.63
N ILE A 63 5.58 3.22 6.78
CA ILE A 63 5.76 2.13 5.84
C ILE A 63 6.79 2.48 4.76
N CYS A 64 6.75 3.69 4.19
CA CYS A 64 7.75 4.13 3.22
C CYS A 64 9.17 4.11 3.81
N GLU A 65 9.35 4.61 5.04
CA GLU A 65 10.65 4.61 5.73
C GLU A 65 11.14 3.17 6.01
N ALA A 66 10.27 2.31 6.52
CA ALA A 66 10.61 0.91 6.82
C ALA A 66 10.86 0.05 5.57
N LEU A 67 10.30 0.42 4.42
CA LEU A 67 10.50 -0.26 3.14
C LEU A 67 11.59 0.37 2.26
N ASP A 68 12.19 1.48 2.68
CA ASP A 68 13.17 2.27 1.92
C ASP A 68 12.61 2.81 0.59
N LEU A 69 11.43 3.44 0.66
CA LEU A 69 10.71 4.02 -0.48
C LEU A 69 10.68 5.55 -0.40
N ASP A 70 10.96 6.21 -1.52
CA ASP A 70 10.80 7.67 -1.63
C ASP A 70 9.32 8.06 -1.72
N MET A 71 8.83 8.64 -0.62
CA MET A 71 7.41 8.99 -0.46
C MET A 71 6.91 10.01 -1.51
N PRO A 72 7.60 11.12 -1.80
CA PRO A 72 7.14 12.08 -2.81
C PRO A 72 7.05 11.46 -4.21
N SER A 73 8.04 10.66 -4.60
CA SER A 73 8.03 9.99 -5.91
C SER A 73 6.91 8.97 -6.00
N LEU A 74 6.69 8.17 -4.95
CA LEU A 74 5.60 7.19 -4.92
C LEU A 74 4.23 7.87 -5.05
N ARG A 75 3.97 8.92 -4.28
CA ARG A 75 2.71 9.70 -4.39
C ARG A 75 2.52 10.28 -5.79
N ASN A 76 3.57 10.82 -6.38
CA ASN A 76 3.50 11.37 -7.74
C ASN A 76 3.17 10.27 -8.77
N ALA A 77 3.82 9.10 -8.68
CA ALA A 77 3.55 7.97 -9.54
C ALA A 77 2.10 7.48 -9.42
N LEU A 78 1.59 7.36 -8.19
CA LEU A 78 0.20 6.93 -7.93
C LEU A 78 -0.82 7.92 -8.52
N ARG A 79 -0.61 9.24 -8.35
CA ARG A 79 -1.47 10.27 -8.95
C ARG A 79 -1.45 10.22 -10.47
N LEU A 80 -0.29 10.01 -11.08
CA LEU A 80 -0.17 9.88 -12.53
C LEU A 80 -0.90 8.63 -13.04
N GLN A 81 -0.80 7.51 -12.32
CA GLN A 81 -1.49 6.28 -12.68
C GLN A 81 -3.00 6.40 -12.52
N ALA A 82 -3.50 6.96 -11.41
CA ALA A 82 -4.93 7.18 -11.19
C ALA A 82 -5.58 8.06 -12.28
N LYS A 83 -4.85 9.07 -12.79
CA LYS A 83 -5.29 9.89 -13.92
C LYS A 83 -5.44 9.07 -15.21
N ARG A 84 -4.55 8.09 -15.45
CA ARG A 84 -4.60 7.21 -16.63
C ARG A 84 -5.79 6.27 -16.56
N GLU A 85 -5.99 5.60 -15.42
CA GLU A 85 -7.15 4.70 -15.20
C GLU A 85 -8.47 5.44 -15.44
N THR A 86 -8.59 6.66 -14.92
CA THR A 86 -9.79 7.50 -15.12
C THR A 86 -10.00 7.86 -16.61
N SER A 87 -8.93 8.09 -17.36
CA SER A 87 -9.01 8.41 -18.79
C SER A 87 -9.39 7.20 -19.65
N GLN A 88 -8.92 6.00 -19.28
CA GLN A 88 -9.23 4.74 -19.98
C GLN A 88 -10.68 4.33 -19.74
N ALA A 89 -11.14 4.36 -18.48
CA ALA A 89 -12.53 4.07 -18.14
C ALA A 89 -13.54 4.97 -18.89
N ARG A 90 -13.18 6.24 -19.14
CA ARG A 90 -14.02 7.16 -19.93
C ARG A 90 -14.06 6.86 -21.43
N GLN A 91 -13.00 6.28 -22.00
CA GLN A 91 -12.96 5.92 -23.42
C GLN A 91 -13.80 4.67 -23.70
N GLU A 92 -13.81 3.70 -22.79
CA GLU A 92 -14.60 2.47 -22.93
C GLU A 92 -16.12 2.72 -22.88
N VAL A 93 -16.57 3.68 -22.06
CA VAL A 93 -18.01 4.02 -21.94
C VAL A 93 -18.52 4.84 -23.15
N ALA A 94 -17.63 5.44 -23.93
CA ALA A 94 -17.97 6.27 -25.08
C ALA A 94 -18.03 5.51 -26.42
N MET A 95 -17.74 4.20 -26.43
CA MET A 95 -17.74 3.31 -27.59
C MET A 95 -18.93 2.35 -27.56
#